data_AF-A0A414R7W9-F1
#
_entry.id   AF-A0A414R7W9-F1
#
_cell.length_a   1.000
_cell.length_b   1.000
_cell.length_c   1.000
_cell.angle_alpha   90.00
_cell.angle_beta   90.00
_cell.angle_gamma   90.00
#
_symmetry.space_group_name_H-M   'P 1'
#
loop_
_entity.id
_entity.type
_entity.pdbx_description
1 polymer ?
#
loop_
_entity_poly.entity_id
_entity_poly.type
_entity_poly.pdbx_seq_one_letter_code
_entity_poly.pdbx_strand_id
1 'polypeptide(L)'
;MVKSKEYSAKFSKISDNEKVKGLIAEKSRNALKNRDGKNTEELYAISLSSCKKISDITNQHIPFGIKRTKKFNQDVSRAEKKGEKVLLIHNHPRGLPPSLSDLNVLLKNKNVAGITVGHNGSIYYYSRPSKEIPEKDYYVALKKYSMYTEVTSMEKALEELSFKFDFVFRKL
;
A
#
# COMPACT_ATOMS: atom_id res chain seq x y z
N MET A 1 -1.84 -5.77 -18.59
CA MET A 1 -3.19 -5.32 -18.17
C MET A 1 -3.48 -5.84 -16.76
N VAL A 2 -4.27 -5.14 -15.94
CA VAL A 2 -4.63 -5.58 -14.56
C VAL A 2 -5.26 -6.97 -14.51
N LYS A 3 -5.91 -7.40 -15.60
CA LYS A 3 -6.52 -8.73 -15.70
C LYS A 3 -5.55 -9.87 -16.02
N SER A 4 -4.34 -9.56 -16.47
CA SER A 4 -3.43 -10.54 -17.07
C SER A 4 -2.70 -11.42 -16.04
N LYS A 5 -2.08 -12.52 -16.50
CA LYS A 5 -1.31 -13.42 -15.64
C LYS A 5 -0.05 -12.74 -15.10
N GLU A 6 0.55 -11.86 -15.91
CA GLU A 6 1.74 -11.08 -15.56
C GLU A 6 1.47 -10.15 -14.38
N TYR A 7 0.27 -9.54 -14.32
CA TYR A 7 -0.13 -8.71 -13.17
C TYR A 7 -0.19 -9.54 -11.89
N SER A 8 -0.81 -10.71 -11.94
CA SER A 8 -0.90 -11.61 -10.78
C SER A 8 0.46 -12.17 -10.36
N ALA A 9 1.37 -12.42 -11.31
CA ALA A 9 2.72 -12.93 -11.05
C ALA A 9 3.57 -11.98 -10.20
N LYS A 10 3.30 -10.67 -10.24
CA LYS A 10 3.97 -9.66 -9.40
C LYS A 10 3.80 -9.92 -7.91
N PHE A 11 2.68 -10.51 -7.48
CA PHE A 11 2.41 -10.79 -6.07
C PHE A 11 3.28 -11.91 -5.49
N SER A 12 3.97 -12.70 -6.33
CA SER A 12 4.99 -13.66 -5.87
C SER A 12 6.16 -12.99 -5.17
N LYS A 13 6.40 -11.68 -5.42
CA LYS A 13 7.41 -10.90 -4.67
C LYS A 13 7.00 -10.59 -3.23
N ILE A 14 5.73 -10.86 -2.85
CA ILE A 14 5.18 -10.59 -1.51
C ILE A 14 5.02 -11.88 -0.70
N SER A 15 4.60 -12.97 -1.33
CA SER A 15 4.38 -14.26 -0.66
C SER A 15 4.46 -15.42 -1.65
N ASP A 16 5.04 -16.55 -1.21
CA ASP A 16 5.05 -17.80 -1.97
C ASP A 16 3.73 -18.60 -1.84
N ASN A 17 2.84 -18.20 -0.93
CA ASN A 17 1.57 -18.90 -0.72
C ASN A 17 0.53 -18.51 -1.78
N GLU A 18 0.12 -19.49 -2.61
CA GLU A 18 -0.85 -19.29 -3.69
C GLU A 18 -2.19 -18.70 -3.22
N LYS A 19 -2.68 -19.09 -2.03
CA LYS A 19 -3.92 -18.53 -1.48
C LYS A 19 -3.77 -17.05 -1.13
N VAL A 20 -2.61 -16.67 -0.58
CA VAL A 20 -2.29 -15.27 -0.30
C VAL A 20 -2.20 -14.47 -1.60
N LYS A 21 -1.46 -14.97 -2.61
CA LYS A 21 -1.35 -14.30 -3.92
C LYS A 21 -2.70 -14.11 -4.59
N GLY A 22 -3.54 -15.16 -4.58
CA GLY A 22 -4.90 -15.10 -5.09
C GLY A 22 -5.74 -14.04 -4.38
N LEU A 23 -5.68 -13.99 -3.04
CA LEU A 23 -6.40 -13.00 -2.25
C LEU A 23 -5.92 -11.57 -2.52
N ILE A 24 -4.60 -11.34 -2.62
CA ILE A 24 -4.04 -10.02 -2.97
C ILE A 24 -4.53 -9.59 -4.36
N ALA A 25 -4.44 -10.48 -5.35
CA ALA A 25 -4.88 -10.20 -6.71
C ALA A 25 -6.38 -9.88 -6.76
N GLU A 26 -7.20 -10.65 -6.06
CA GLU A 26 -8.64 -10.42 -5.95
C GLU A 26 -8.95 -9.04 -5.36
N LYS A 27 -8.39 -8.71 -4.18
CA LYS A 27 -8.68 -7.42 -3.53
C LYS A 27 -8.14 -6.23 -4.31
N SER A 28 -6.97 -6.38 -4.95
CA SER A 28 -6.43 -5.36 -5.85
C SER A 28 -7.35 -5.09 -7.04
N ARG A 29 -7.87 -6.15 -7.68
CA ARG A 29 -8.80 -6.02 -8.81
C ARG A 29 -10.14 -5.43 -8.39
N ASN A 30 -10.63 -5.77 -7.21
CA ASN A 30 -11.85 -5.18 -6.66
C ASN A 30 -11.69 -3.68 -6.45
N ALA A 31 -10.62 -3.25 -5.79
CA ALA A 31 -10.33 -1.82 -5.56
C ALA A 31 -10.27 -1.04 -6.88
N LEU A 32 -9.52 -1.56 -7.86
CA LEU A 32 -9.38 -0.92 -9.17
C LEU A 32 -10.70 -0.89 -9.96
N LYS A 33 -11.50 -1.97 -9.92
CA LYS A 33 -12.80 -2.02 -10.61
C LYS A 33 -13.81 -1.07 -9.98
N ASN A 34 -13.93 -1.07 -8.66
CA ASN A 34 -14.93 -0.27 -7.94
C ASN A 34 -14.67 1.24 -8.03
N ARG A 35 -13.39 1.60 -8.19
CA ARG A 35 -12.90 2.98 -8.27
C ARG A 35 -12.54 3.44 -9.67
N ASP A 36 -12.87 2.66 -10.69
CA ASP A 36 -12.62 3.04 -12.08
C ASP A 36 -13.35 4.35 -12.44
N GLY A 37 -12.62 5.28 -13.05
CA GLY A 37 -13.10 6.63 -13.36
C GLY A 37 -13.38 7.53 -12.13
N LYS A 38 -12.98 7.12 -10.91
CA LYS A 38 -13.22 7.89 -9.67
C LYS A 38 -11.91 8.31 -9.02
N ASN A 39 -11.93 9.50 -8.40
CA ASN A 39 -10.82 10.01 -7.58
C ASN A 39 -10.89 9.51 -6.13
N THR A 40 -11.41 8.31 -5.89
CA THR A 40 -11.64 7.77 -4.54
C THR A 40 -10.94 6.44 -4.36
N GLU A 41 -10.71 6.05 -3.12
CA GLU A 41 -9.90 4.87 -2.79
C GLU A 41 -10.68 3.85 -1.96
N GLU A 42 -10.22 2.60 -1.98
CA GLU A 42 -10.61 1.54 -1.04
C GLU A 42 -9.41 1.02 -0.28
N LEU A 43 -9.62 0.58 0.96
CA LEU A 43 -8.57 -0.01 1.79
C LEU A 43 -9.00 -1.41 2.21
N TYR A 44 -8.15 -2.39 1.97
CA TYR A 44 -8.30 -3.75 2.48
C TYR A 44 -7.16 -4.06 3.45
N ALA A 45 -7.45 -4.83 4.49
CA ALA A 45 -6.46 -5.49 5.33
C ALA A 45 -6.62 -7.00 5.17
N ILE A 46 -5.53 -7.68 4.86
CA ILE A 46 -5.48 -9.14 4.78
C ILE A 46 -4.37 -9.70 5.65
N SER A 47 -4.50 -10.96 6.04
CA SER A 47 -3.45 -11.70 6.72
C SER A 47 -2.62 -12.50 5.74
N LEU A 48 -1.31 -12.26 5.74
CA LEU A 48 -0.33 -13.08 5.02
C LEU A 48 -0.10 -14.42 5.72
N SER A 49 -0.47 -14.54 7.00
CA SER A 49 -0.31 -15.76 7.80
C SER A 49 -1.52 -16.70 7.62
N SER A 50 -2.74 -16.17 7.83
CA SER A 50 -3.96 -16.98 7.85
C SER A 50 -4.69 -17.03 6.49
N CYS A 51 -4.18 -16.31 5.47
CA CYS A 51 -4.78 -16.21 4.13
C CYS A 51 -6.22 -15.68 4.14
N LYS A 52 -6.56 -14.78 5.07
CA LYS A 52 -7.93 -14.26 5.25
C LYS A 52 -7.99 -12.75 5.16
N LYS A 53 -9.14 -12.23 4.71
CA LYS A 53 -9.48 -10.81 4.86
C LYS A 53 -9.71 -10.51 6.35
N ILE A 54 -9.04 -9.48 6.86
CA ILE A 54 -9.17 -9.00 8.25
C ILE A 54 -10.26 -7.94 8.34
N SER A 55 -10.21 -6.93 7.46
CA SER A 55 -11.15 -5.80 7.45
C SER A 55 -11.07 -5.06 6.10
N ASP A 56 -12.02 -4.16 5.85
CA ASP A 56 -12.03 -3.31 4.65
C ASP A 56 -12.80 -2.00 4.88
N ILE A 57 -12.51 -1.01 4.02
CA ILE A 57 -13.19 0.26 3.90
C ILE A 57 -13.39 0.52 2.41
N THR A 58 -14.61 0.26 1.93
CA THR A 58 -14.96 0.28 0.50
C THR A 58 -16.06 1.28 0.16
N ASN A 59 -16.66 1.91 1.17
CA ASN A 59 -17.84 2.79 1.03
C ASN A 59 -17.54 4.28 1.28
N GLN A 60 -16.27 4.67 1.44
CA GLN A 60 -15.91 6.08 1.57
C GLN A 60 -15.81 6.76 0.20
N HIS A 61 -16.09 8.07 0.17
CA HIS A 61 -16.05 8.91 -1.02
C HIS A 61 -15.15 10.14 -0.82
N ILE A 62 -14.11 9.99 0.00
CA ILE A 62 -13.11 11.04 0.23
C ILE A 62 -12.17 11.05 -0.98
N PRO A 63 -11.98 12.19 -1.66
CA PRO A 63 -11.04 12.29 -2.77
C PRO A 63 -9.61 11.98 -2.32
N PHE A 64 -8.93 11.10 -3.06
CA PHE A 64 -7.50 10.75 -2.89
C PHE A 64 -7.10 10.36 -1.46
N GLY A 65 -7.98 9.66 -0.74
CA GLY A 65 -7.62 9.16 0.58
C GLY A 65 -8.74 8.41 1.30
N ILE A 66 -8.38 7.88 2.47
CA ILE A 66 -9.26 7.05 3.30
C ILE A 66 -9.06 7.41 4.78
N LYS A 67 -10.16 7.57 5.49
CA LYS A 67 -10.15 7.69 6.95
C LYS A 67 -10.39 6.33 7.60
N ARG A 68 -9.36 5.75 8.21
CA ARG A 68 -9.50 4.47 8.94
C ARG A 68 -10.57 4.57 10.03
N THR A 69 -11.49 3.61 10.06
CA THR A 69 -12.55 3.54 11.07
C THR A 69 -12.03 2.91 12.38
N LYS A 70 -12.75 3.15 13.49
CA LYS A 70 -12.44 2.50 14.78
C LYS A 70 -12.44 0.97 14.64
N LYS A 71 -13.45 0.42 13.95
CA LYS A 71 -13.56 -1.01 13.67
C LYS A 71 -12.35 -1.53 12.89
N PHE A 72 -11.96 -0.86 11.81
CA PHE A 72 -10.81 -1.28 11.01
C PHE A 72 -9.54 -1.36 11.85
N ASN A 73 -9.26 -0.32 12.64
CA ASN A 73 -8.09 -0.29 13.52
C ASN A 73 -8.13 -1.40 14.59
N GLN A 74 -9.30 -1.68 15.16
CA GLN A 74 -9.50 -2.76 16.13
C GLN A 74 -9.28 -4.15 15.52
N ASP A 75 -9.79 -4.39 14.32
CA ASP A 75 -9.65 -5.68 13.63
C ASP A 75 -8.18 -5.94 13.26
N VAL A 76 -7.47 -4.94 12.73
CA VAL A 76 -6.04 -5.04 12.46
C VAL A 76 -5.26 -5.29 13.75
N SER A 77 -5.50 -4.51 14.80
CA SER A 77 -4.82 -4.72 16.09
C SER A 77 -5.09 -6.11 16.68
N ARG A 78 -6.31 -6.64 16.53
CA ARG A 78 -6.65 -8.00 16.98
C ARG A 78 -5.88 -9.06 16.19
N ALA A 79 -5.74 -8.91 14.88
CA ALA A 79 -4.95 -9.83 14.05
C ALA A 79 -3.46 -9.79 14.46
N GLU A 80 -2.90 -8.60 14.67
CA GLU A 80 -1.51 -8.45 15.11
C GLU A 80 -1.25 -9.07 16.49
N LYS A 81 -2.20 -8.94 17.44
CA LYS A 81 -2.12 -9.61 18.75
C LYS A 81 -2.11 -11.14 18.66
N LYS A 82 -2.62 -11.70 17.57
CA LYS A 82 -2.55 -13.14 17.27
C LYS A 82 -1.27 -13.53 16.52
N GLY A 83 -0.35 -12.59 16.32
CA GLY A 83 0.89 -12.80 15.58
C GLY A 83 0.74 -12.76 14.05
N GLU A 84 -0.41 -12.34 13.53
CA GLU A 84 -0.63 -12.29 12.08
C GLU A 84 0.19 -11.16 11.44
N LYS A 85 0.80 -11.45 10.27
CA LYS A 85 1.41 -10.44 9.39
C LYS A 85 0.33 -9.81 8.52
N VAL A 86 0.10 -8.51 8.66
CA VAL A 86 -0.98 -7.80 7.97
C VAL A 86 -0.44 -7.11 6.72
N LEU A 87 -1.12 -7.29 5.59
CA LEU A 87 -0.90 -6.50 4.38
C LEU A 87 -2.10 -5.58 4.14
N LEU A 88 -1.81 -4.29 3.99
CA LEU A 88 -2.77 -3.29 3.57
C LEU A 88 -2.72 -3.13 2.05
N ILE A 89 -3.87 -3.01 1.41
CA ILE A 89 -4.00 -2.89 -0.04
C ILE A 89 -4.94 -1.72 -0.31
N HIS A 90 -4.47 -0.72 -1.07
CA HIS A 90 -5.33 0.35 -1.56
C HIS A 90 -5.00 0.77 -2.98
N ASN A 91 -5.98 1.30 -3.70
CA ASN A 91 -5.78 1.79 -5.06
C ASN A 91 -5.30 3.24 -5.06
N HIS A 92 -4.46 3.59 -6.03
CA HIS A 92 -4.14 4.97 -6.38
C HIS A 92 -4.74 5.27 -7.76
N PRO A 93 -5.74 6.16 -7.87
CA PRO A 93 -6.39 6.50 -9.15
C PRO A 93 -5.40 6.90 -10.24
N ARG A 94 -4.37 7.66 -9.88
CA ARG A 94 -3.31 8.16 -10.78
C ARG A 94 -2.14 7.19 -10.96
N GLY A 95 -2.12 6.04 -10.29
CA GLY A 95 -1.01 5.08 -10.33
C GLY A 95 0.31 5.62 -9.77
N LEU A 96 0.24 6.63 -8.89
CA LEU A 96 1.41 7.20 -8.23
C LEU A 96 1.98 6.24 -7.16
N PRO A 97 3.28 6.34 -6.81
CA PRO A 97 3.85 5.69 -5.63
C PRO A 97 3.10 6.05 -4.32
N PRO A 98 3.29 5.31 -3.21
CA PRO A 98 2.69 5.64 -1.92
C PRO A 98 3.06 7.06 -1.47
N SER A 99 2.13 7.73 -0.83
CA SER A 99 2.34 9.02 -0.20
C SER A 99 3.07 8.88 1.14
N LEU A 100 3.57 10.00 1.67
CA LEU A 100 4.09 10.07 3.04
C LEU A 100 3.08 9.58 4.09
N SER A 101 1.79 9.92 3.91
CA SER A 101 0.72 9.50 4.81
C SER A 101 0.55 7.97 4.82
N ASP A 102 0.69 7.32 3.66
CA ASP A 102 0.60 5.86 3.53
C ASP A 102 1.71 5.15 4.32
N LEU A 103 2.91 5.71 4.35
CA LEU A 103 4.03 5.19 5.12
C LEU A 103 3.83 5.42 6.62
N ASN A 104 3.58 6.67 7.02
CA ASN A 104 3.47 7.03 8.43
C ASN A 104 2.25 6.41 9.10
N VAL A 105 1.16 6.13 8.37
CA VAL A 105 0.00 5.43 8.96
C VAL A 105 0.32 3.99 9.37
N LEU A 106 1.33 3.34 8.76
CA LEU A 106 1.81 2.03 9.20
C LEU A 106 2.38 2.08 10.63
N LEU A 107 2.81 3.26 11.11
CA LEU A 107 3.34 3.42 12.46
C LEU A 107 2.31 3.14 13.57
N LYS A 108 1.02 3.07 13.22
CA LYS A 108 -0.07 2.71 14.13
C LYS A 108 -0.17 1.21 14.42
N ASN A 109 0.58 0.37 13.69
CA ASN A 109 0.46 -1.10 13.70
C ASN A 109 1.86 -1.75 13.72
N LYS A 110 2.07 -2.82 14.50
CA LYS A 110 3.41 -3.40 14.74
C LYS A 110 3.92 -4.29 13.59
N ASN A 111 3.05 -5.05 12.95
CA ASN A 111 3.39 -6.12 12.00
C ASN A 111 2.62 -5.93 10.68
N VAL A 112 2.82 -4.76 10.08
CA VAL A 112 2.09 -4.31 8.89
C VAL A 112 3.02 -3.93 7.75
N ALA A 113 2.60 -4.23 6.53
CA ALA A 113 3.13 -3.67 5.29
C ALA A 113 1.97 -3.17 4.43
N GLY A 114 2.27 -2.40 3.40
CA GLY A 114 1.28 -1.91 2.45
C GLY A 114 1.67 -2.18 1.00
N ILE A 115 0.66 -2.23 0.15
CA ILE A 115 0.81 -2.04 -1.29
C ILE A 115 -0.14 -0.97 -1.80
N THR A 116 0.35 -0.19 -2.76
CA THR A 116 -0.52 0.63 -3.62
C THR A 116 -0.67 -0.04 -4.97
N VAL A 117 -1.89 -0.02 -5.52
CA VAL A 117 -2.19 -0.56 -6.85
C VAL A 117 -2.76 0.52 -7.77
N GLY A 118 -2.13 0.72 -8.92
CA GLY A 118 -2.51 1.74 -9.89
C GLY A 118 -3.40 1.20 -11.00
N HIS A 119 -4.26 2.05 -11.57
CA HIS A 119 -5.07 1.69 -12.76
C HIS A 119 -4.21 1.39 -14.00
N ASN A 120 -2.99 1.94 -14.06
CA ASN A 120 -1.98 1.61 -15.06
C ASN A 120 -1.29 0.24 -14.83
N GLY A 121 -1.63 -0.50 -13.77
CA GLY A 121 -1.00 -1.76 -13.39
C GLY A 121 0.29 -1.63 -12.59
N SER A 122 0.66 -0.43 -12.14
CA SER A 122 1.74 -0.24 -11.18
C SER A 122 1.39 -0.86 -9.84
N ILE A 123 2.36 -1.51 -9.20
CA ILE A 123 2.22 -1.99 -7.83
C ILE A 123 3.47 -1.57 -7.08
N TYR A 124 3.30 -0.93 -5.94
CA TYR A 124 4.40 -0.57 -5.04
C TYR A 124 4.20 -1.26 -3.71
N TYR A 125 5.25 -1.91 -3.22
CA TYR A 125 5.31 -2.47 -1.88
C TYR A 125 6.10 -1.56 -0.96
N TYR A 126 5.61 -1.39 0.27
CA TYR A 126 6.30 -0.65 1.31
C TYR A 126 6.09 -1.28 2.69
N SER A 127 7.15 -1.40 3.48
CA SER A 127 7.06 -1.85 4.88
C SER A 127 6.86 -0.67 5.83
N ARG A 128 6.49 -0.98 7.07
CA ARG A 128 6.48 0.00 8.17
C ARG A 128 7.89 0.62 8.35
N PRO A 129 8.01 1.96 8.43
CA PRO A 129 9.27 2.60 8.83
C PRO A 129 9.58 2.43 10.30
N SER A 130 10.87 2.54 10.65
CA SER A 130 11.34 2.46 12.04
C SER A 130 10.78 3.59 12.91
N LYS A 131 10.54 4.77 12.33
CA LYS A 131 9.99 5.97 12.98
C LYS A 131 9.22 6.83 11.99
N GLU A 132 8.54 7.85 12.51
CA GLU A 132 7.85 8.85 11.68
C GLU A 132 8.82 9.55 10.75
N ILE A 133 8.46 9.59 9.47
CA ILE A 133 9.17 10.34 8.43
C ILE A 133 8.65 11.78 8.51
N PRO A 134 9.48 12.77 8.88
CA PRO A 134 9.05 14.16 8.92
C PRO A 134 8.72 14.66 7.52
N GLU A 135 7.70 15.50 7.42
CA GLU A 135 7.25 16.10 6.16
C GLU A 135 8.38 16.88 5.46
N LYS A 136 9.21 17.58 6.24
CA LYS A 136 10.40 18.28 5.74
C LYS A 136 11.38 17.33 5.04
N ASP A 137 11.65 16.16 5.61
CA ASP A 137 12.57 15.20 5.02
C ASP A 137 12.00 14.64 3.70
N TYR A 138 10.70 14.39 3.66
CA TYR A 138 10.00 13.97 2.44
C TYR A 138 10.08 15.04 1.33
N TYR A 139 9.80 16.31 1.66
CA TYR A 139 9.89 17.41 0.69
C TYR A 139 11.31 17.67 0.19
N VAL A 140 12.31 17.58 1.08
CA VAL A 140 13.73 17.71 0.68
C VAL A 140 14.09 16.61 -0.32
N ALA A 141 13.68 15.36 -0.06
CA ALA A 141 13.92 14.25 -0.98
C ALA A 141 13.21 14.46 -2.33
N LEU A 142 11.95 14.89 -2.35
CA LEU A 142 11.25 15.20 -3.60
C LEU A 142 11.92 16.33 -4.39
N LYS A 143 12.32 17.41 -3.71
CA LYS A 143 12.99 18.55 -4.34
C LYS A 143 14.34 18.16 -4.94
N LYS A 144 15.09 17.27 -4.28
CA LYS A 144 16.35 16.73 -4.80
C LYS A 144 16.18 16.02 -6.15
N TYR A 145 15.03 15.37 -6.35
CA TYR A 145 14.70 14.66 -7.59
C TYR A 145 13.66 15.39 -8.46
N SER A 146 13.51 16.71 -8.33
CA SER A 146 12.47 17.47 -9.03
C SER A 146 12.66 17.57 -10.54
N MET A 147 13.86 17.26 -11.05
CA MET A 147 14.17 17.26 -12.48
C MET A 147 13.61 16.02 -13.21
N TYR A 148 13.12 15.03 -12.48
CA TYR A 148 12.50 13.84 -13.04
C TYR A 148 10.97 14.00 -13.19
N THR A 149 10.33 13.07 -13.91
CA THR A 149 8.86 12.97 -13.92
C THR A 149 8.31 12.78 -12.50
N GLU A 150 7.05 13.15 -12.25
CA GLU A 150 6.39 13.02 -10.94
C GLU A 150 6.58 11.61 -10.33
N VAL A 151 6.32 10.57 -11.12
CA VAL A 151 6.46 9.17 -10.68
C VAL A 151 7.93 8.85 -10.32
N THR A 152 8.87 9.18 -11.21
CA THR A 152 10.30 8.86 -10.99
C THR A 152 10.89 9.66 -9.84
N SER A 153 10.46 10.91 -9.65
CA SER A 153 10.83 11.76 -8.52
C SER A 153 10.38 11.13 -7.19
N MET A 154 9.12 10.69 -7.12
CA MET A 154 8.58 9.99 -5.95
C MET A 154 9.29 8.66 -5.70
N GLU A 155 9.53 7.84 -6.73
CA GLU A 155 10.25 6.56 -6.59
C GLU A 155 11.66 6.76 -5.99
N LYS A 156 12.42 7.74 -6.51
CA LYS A 156 13.77 8.04 -6.01
C LYS A 156 13.77 8.62 -4.60
N ALA A 157 12.81 9.50 -4.30
CA ALA A 157 12.64 10.05 -2.96
C ALA A 157 12.33 8.94 -1.95
N LEU A 158 11.43 8.02 -2.29
CA LEU A 158 11.07 6.89 -1.44
C LEU A 158 12.22 5.90 -1.27
N GLU A 159 12.99 5.64 -2.33
CA GLU A 159 14.20 4.82 -2.25
C GLU A 159 15.22 5.41 -1.27
N GLU A 160 15.53 6.70 -1.37
CA GLU A 160 16.43 7.40 -0.43
C GLU A 160 15.92 7.36 1.01
N LEU A 161 14.63 7.66 1.23
CA LEU A 161 14.02 7.64 2.55
C LEU A 161 13.98 6.23 3.13
N SER A 162 13.90 5.20 2.30
CA SER A 162 13.90 3.79 2.72
C SER A 162 15.16 3.43 3.50
N PHE A 163 16.31 3.93 3.05
CA PHE A 163 17.58 3.78 3.78
C PHE A 163 17.60 4.61 5.07
N LYS A 164 17.12 5.86 5.03
CA LYS A 164 17.19 6.78 6.19
C LYS A 164 16.24 6.37 7.32
N PHE A 165 15.10 5.78 7.00
CA PHE A 165 14.03 5.44 7.94
C PHE A 165 13.83 3.93 8.11
N ASP A 166 14.73 3.12 7.56
CA ASP A 166 14.75 1.66 7.71
C ASP A 166 13.39 1.02 7.37
N PHE A 167 12.95 1.25 6.14
CA PHE A 167 11.84 0.52 5.54
C PHE A 167 12.23 -0.05 4.19
N VAL A 168 11.44 -1.02 3.72
CA VAL A 168 11.56 -1.57 2.38
C VAL A 168 10.64 -0.80 1.45
N PHE A 169 11.14 -0.33 0.32
CA PHE A 169 10.34 0.20 -0.78
C PHE A 169 10.70 -0.51 -2.09
N ARG A 170 9.70 -1.00 -2.83
CA ARG A 170 9.93 -1.72 -4.11
C ARG A 170 8.77 -1.52 -5.08
N LYS A 171 9.09 -1.34 -6.36
CA LYS A 171 8.13 -1.50 -7.46
C LYS A 171 8.08 -2.97 -7.89
N LEU A 172 6.88 -3.54 -8.04
CA LEU A 172 6.68 -4.96 -8.38
C LEU A 172 6.49 -5.22 -9.88
#